data_AF-A0A0A0KDJ5-F1
#
_entry.id   AF-A0A0A0KDJ5-F1
#
_cell.length_a   1.000
_cell.length_b   1.000
_cell.length_c   1.000
_cell.angle_alpha   90.00
_cell.angle_beta   90.00
_cell.angle_gamma   90.00
#
_symmetry.space_group_name_H-M   'P 1'
#
loop_
_entity.id
_entity.type
_entity.pdbx_description
1 polymer ?
#
loop_
_entity_poly.entity_id
_entity_poly.type
_entity_poly.pdbx_seq_one_letter_code
_entity_poly.pdbx_strand_id
1 'polypeptide(L)'
;MSLLLIFREALLDSYLSRYSVIIVDEAHERTVDTDVLLGYLKRVQKARSKSLTESSNDLNTNDNGLTLENRNSSEYAFSLKRCQGRKLPPLKLIIMSASLNAPLFSEFSGGAKVFHVHGRQYPVAIFYTRQPILDYIEGTLITIF
;
A
#
# COMPACT_ATOMS: atom_id res chain seq x y z
N MET A 1 -0.90 -2.40 15.14
CA MET A 1 -0.86 -3.88 15.17
C MET A 1 0.21 -4.30 14.21
N SER A 2 1.29 -4.89 14.72
CA SER A 2 2.52 -5.18 13.99
C SER A 2 2.22 -5.88 12.66
N LEU A 3 2.75 -5.32 11.57
CA LEU A 3 2.64 -5.82 10.19
C LEU A 3 2.92 -7.34 10.07
N LEU A 4 3.76 -7.86 10.96
CA LEU A 4 4.10 -9.27 11.05
C LEU A 4 2.90 -10.17 11.39
N LEU A 5 1.95 -9.70 12.20
CA LEU A 5 0.76 -10.47 12.58
C LEU A 5 -0.17 -10.70 11.38
N ILE A 6 -0.35 -9.68 10.54
CA ILE A 6 -1.21 -9.81 9.34
C ILE A 6 -0.55 -10.71 8.30
N PHE A 7 0.78 -10.68 8.18
CA PHE A 7 1.50 -11.58 7.27
C PHE A 7 1.36 -13.04 7.70
N ARG A 8 1.43 -13.33 9.01
CA ARG A 8 1.17 -14.68 9.55
C ARG A 8 -0.25 -15.15 9.23
N GLU A 9 -1.26 -14.29 9.41
CA GLU A 9 -2.64 -14.62 9.08
C GLU A 9 -2.85 -14.81 7.56
N ALA A 10 -2.16 -14.04 6.72
CA ALA A 10 -2.20 -14.20 5.26
C ALA A 10 -1.67 -15.56 4.77
N LEU A 11 -0.73 -16.15 5.51
CA LEU A 11 -0.25 -17.51 5.24
C LEU A 11 -1.29 -18.59 5.60
N LEU A 12 -2.13 -18.33 6.60
CA LEU A 12 -3.22 -19.23 7.02
C LEU A 12 -4.48 -19.06 6.14
N ASP A 13 -4.84 -17.82 5.81
CA ASP A 13 -5.96 -17.46 4.95
C ASP A 13 -5.50 -16.53 3.82
N SER A 14 -5.33 -17.11 2.63
CA SER A 14 -4.84 -16.40 1.44
C SER A 14 -5.78 -15.29 0.94
N TYR A 15 -7.05 -15.31 1.36
CA TYR A 15 -8.05 -14.34 0.92
C TYR A 15 -8.39 -13.29 1.98
N LEU A 16 -7.80 -13.40 3.18
CA LEU A 16 -8.06 -12.53 4.32
C LEU A 16 -9.57 -12.37 4.55
N SER A 17 -10.30 -13.49 4.51
CA SER A 17 -11.76 -13.57 4.56
C SER A 17 -12.34 -12.98 5.84
N ARG A 18 -11.53 -13.01 6.92
CA ARG A 18 -11.86 -12.43 8.23
C ARG A 18 -11.92 -10.90 8.22
N TYR A 19 -11.26 -10.24 7.27
CA TYR A 19 -11.13 -8.80 7.22
C TYR A 19 -11.88 -8.23 6.00
N SER A 20 -12.62 -7.16 6.22
CA SER A 20 -13.27 -6.36 5.17
C SER A 20 -12.51 -5.07 4.89
N VAL A 21 -11.81 -4.54 5.89
CA VAL A 21 -11.00 -3.32 5.80
C VAL A 21 -9.64 -3.58 6.43
N ILE A 22 -8.57 -3.18 5.75
CA ILE A 22 -7.20 -3.21 6.27
C ILE A 22 -6.61 -1.83 6.12
N ILE A 23 -5.98 -1.36 7.20
CA ILE A 23 -5.25 -0.09 7.25
C ILE A 23 -3.77 -0.43 7.39
N VAL A 24 -2.96 0.03 6.45
CA VAL A 24 -1.50 -0.04 6.49
C VAL A 24 -1.01 1.32 6.94
N ASP A 25 -0.39 1.36 8.11
CA ASP A 25 0.17 2.59 8.68
C ASP A 25 1.68 2.69 8.38
N GLU A 26 2.23 3.89 8.51
CA GLU A 26 3.65 4.18 8.31
C GLU A 26 4.25 3.71 6.98
N ALA A 27 3.45 3.75 5.91
CA ALA A 27 3.92 3.40 4.56
C ALA A 27 5.10 4.25 4.08
N HIS A 28 5.36 5.37 4.75
CA HIS A 28 6.46 6.29 4.48
C HIS A 28 7.85 5.74 4.89
N GLU A 29 7.92 4.76 5.80
CA GLU A 29 9.18 4.15 6.23
C GLU A 29 9.85 3.28 5.15
N ARG A 30 9.11 2.91 4.09
CA ARG A 30 9.61 2.09 2.96
C ARG A 30 10.32 0.81 3.41
N THR A 31 9.77 0.16 4.44
CA THR A 31 10.28 -1.13 4.91
C THR A 31 9.90 -2.24 3.94
N VAL A 32 10.79 -3.23 3.76
CA VAL A 32 10.59 -4.37 2.85
C VAL A 32 9.29 -5.11 3.18
N ASP A 33 9.00 -5.32 4.46
CA ASP A 33 7.79 -6.00 4.91
C ASP A 33 6.52 -5.27 4.47
N THR A 34 6.54 -3.94 4.53
CA THR A 34 5.39 -3.09 4.14
C THR A 34 5.17 -3.11 2.64
N ASP A 35 6.23 -3.02 1.85
CA ASP A 35 6.13 -3.06 0.39
C ASP A 35 5.66 -4.44 -0.11
N VAL A 36 6.20 -5.52 0.45
CA VAL A 36 5.77 -6.89 0.13
C VAL A 36 4.31 -7.10 0.54
N LEU A 37 3.92 -6.65 1.73
CA LEU A 37 2.53 -6.73 2.18
C LEU A 37 1.60 -5.94 1.25
N LEU A 38 1.97 -4.73 0.85
CA LEU A 38 1.15 -3.89 0.00
C LEU A 38 0.94 -4.52 -1.39
N GLY A 39 2.00 -5.12 -1.96
CA GLY A 39 1.91 -5.91 -3.18
C GLY A 39 1.00 -7.13 -3.02
N TYR A 40 1.10 -7.85 -1.91
CA TYR A 40 0.23 -8.98 -1.60
C TYR A 40 -1.25 -8.54 -1.45
N LEU A 41 -1.53 -7.49 -0.67
CA LEU A 41 -2.88 -6.98 -0.44
C LEU A 41 -3.55 -6.48 -1.72
N LYS A 42 -2.80 -5.82 -2.62
CA LYS A 42 -3.30 -5.41 -3.94
C LYS A 42 -3.75 -6.61 -4.77
N ARG A 43 -3.03 -7.74 -4.70
CA ARG A 43 -3.39 -8.99 -5.40
C ARG A 43 -4.64 -9.61 -4.81
N VAL A 44 -4.75 -9.67 -3.48
CA VAL A 44 -5.94 -10.18 -2.77
C VAL A 44 -7.17 -9.33 -3.08
N GLN A 45 -7.02 -8.00 -3.12
CA GLN A 45 -8.09 -7.08 -3.50
C GLN A 45 -8.60 -7.37 -4.92
N LYS A 46 -7.69 -7.52 -5.89
CA LYS A 46 -8.04 -7.86 -7.29
C LYS A 46 -8.67 -9.25 -7.40
N ALA A 47 -8.26 -10.20 -6.56
CA ALA A 47 -8.86 -11.54 -6.53
C ALA A 47 -10.29 -11.50 -5.97
N ARG A 48 -10.55 -10.70 -4.93
CA ARG A 48 -11.89 -10.54 -4.32
C ARG A 48 -12.84 -9.72 -5.20
N SER A 49 -12.35 -8.73 -5.94
CA SER A 49 -13.18 -7.90 -6.82
C SER A 49 -13.78 -8.69 -7.99
N LYS A 50 -13.10 -9.72 -8.51
CA LYS A 50 -13.60 -10.57 -9.61
C LYS A 50 -14.89 -11.32 -9.28
N SER A 51 -15.06 -11.72 -8.01
CA SER A 51 -16.26 -12.47 -7.57
C SER A 51 -17.55 -11.65 -7.65
N LEU A 52 -17.46 -10.32 -7.64
CA LEU A 52 -18.61 -9.42 -7.75
C LEU A 52 -19.05 -9.22 -9.21
N THR A 53 -18.11 -9.20 -10.16
CA THR A 53 -18.40 -8.98 -11.59
C THR A 53 -18.90 -10.22 -12.33
N GLU A 54 -18.52 -11.44 -11.91
CA GLU A 54 -18.92 -12.69 -12.59
C GLU A 54 -20.42 -13.04 -12.43
N SER A 55 -21.23 -12.25 -11.72
CA SER A 55 -22.69 -12.47 -11.64
C SER A 55 -23.52 -11.73 -12.72
N SER A 56 -22.89 -10.99 -13.65
CA SER A 56 -23.62 -10.15 -14.64
C SER A 56 -23.32 -10.43 -16.12
N ASN A 57 -22.40 -11.32 -16.48
CA ASN A 57 -21.84 -11.40 -17.84
C ASN A 57 -22.03 -12.76 -18.56
N ASP A 58 -23.14 -13.48 -18.35
CA ASP A 58 -23.43 -14.70 -19.11
C ASP A 58 -24.17 -14.47 -20.45
N LEU A 59 -24.38 -13.22 -20.89
CA LEU A 59 -24.99 -12.92 -22.20
C LEU A 59 -24.37 -11.65 -22.82
N ASN A 60 -23.28 -11.79 -23.59
CA ASN A 60 -23.04 -11.06 -24.86
C ASN A 60 -21.65 -11.34 -25.48
N THR A 61 -21.62 -12.33 -26.37
CA THR A 61 -21.19 -12.31 -27.78
C THR A 61 -19.99 -11.42 -28.24
N ASN A 62 -18.95 -12.13 -28.72
CA ASN A 62 -18.08 -11.93 -29.90
C ASN A 62 -17.26 -10.63 -30.12
N ASP A 63 -15.94 -10.81 -29.99
CA ASP A 63 -14.82 -10.42 -30.85
C ASP A 63 -14.54 -8.96 -31.33
N ASN A 64 -13.25 -8.63 -31.15
CA ASN A 64 -12.32 -7.77 -31.90
C ASN A 64 -12.14 -6.28 -31.53
N GLY A 65 -10.95 -5.97 -30.99
CA GLY A 65 -10.37 -4.62 -31.02
C GLY A 65 -9.14 -4.46 -30.13
N LEU A 66 -7.96 -4.29 -30.74
CA LEU A 66 -6.69 -3.98 -30.08
C LEU A 66 -6.80 -2.74 -29.17
N THR A 67 -6.45 -2.89 -27.89
CA THR A 67 -5.79 -1.83 -27.13
C THR A 67 -4.55 -2.40 -26.46
N LEU A 68 -3.43 -2.24 -27.16
CA LEU A 68 -2.09 -2.42 -26.68
C LEU A 68 -1.74 -1.21 -25.82
N GLU A 69 -1.93 -1.30 -24.50
CA GLU A 69 -1.13 -0.52 -23.55
C GLU A 69 -0.34 -1.46 -22.64
N ASN A 70 0.76 -1.92 -23.24
CA ASN A 70 2.10 -1.99 -22.67
C ASN A 70 2.35 -0.99 -21.50
N ARG A 71 3.13 -1.29 -20.46
CA ARG A 71 3.90 -2.47 -20.08
C ARG A 71 4.59 -2.21 -18.73
N ASN A 72 4.92 -3.31 -18.02
CA ASN A 72 6.01 -3.49 -17.04
C ASN A 72 5.70 -3.01 -15.59
N SER A 73 5.95 -3.77 -14.52
CA SER A 73 6.78 -4.97 -14.35
C SER A 73 6.40 -5.73 -13.07
N SER A 74 6.78 -7.01 -13.04
CA SER A 74 6.68 -8.01 -11.97
C SER A 74 5.40 -8.87 -11.94
N GLU A 75 5.16 -9.57 -13.05
CA GLU A 75 4.48 -10.86 -13.02
C GLU A 75 5.30 -11.92 -12.24
N TYR A 76 5.38 -11.81 -10.91
CA TYR A 76 5.66 -12.98 -10.07
C TYR A 76 4.33 -13.61 -9.68
N ALA A 77 3.85 -14.42 -10.60
CA ALA A 77 2.55 -15.09 -10.56
C ALA A 77 2.52 -16.22 -9.51
N PHE A 78 2.48 -15.87 -8.22
CA PHE A 78 1.79 -16.70 -7.25
C PHE A 78 0.29 -16.74 -7.63
N SER A 79 -0.07 -17.66 -8.53
CA SER A 79 -1.44 -17.90 -8.93
C SER A 79 -2.24 -18.24 -7.68
N LEU A 80 -2.97 -17.27 -7.12
CA LEU A 80 -3.93 -17.57 -6.07
C LEU A 80 -4.96 -18.51 -6.69
N LYS A 81 -4.99 -19.76 -6.23
CA LYS A 81 -5.98 -20.75 -6.65
C LYS A 81 -7.37 -20.14 -6.54
N ARG A 82 -8.15 -20.15 -7.63
CA ARG A 82 -9.53 -19.64 -7.68
C ARG A 82 -10.28 -20.10 -6.43
N CYS A 83 -10.73 -19.15 -5.63
CA CYS A 83 -11.56 -19.39 -4.46
C CYS A 83 -12.84 -20.09 -4.92
N GLN A 84 -12.92 -21.40 -4.71
CA GLN A 84 -14.11 -22.18 -5.03
C GLN A 84 -15.18 -21.87 -3.99
N GLY A 85 -16.25 -21.18 -4.41
CA GLY A 85 -17.58 -21.33 -3.82
C GLY A 85 -18.05 -20.35 -2.74
N ARG A 86 -17.27 -19.34 -2.32
CA ARG A 86 -17.75 -18.34 -1.33
C ARG A 86 -17.63 -16.91 -1.87
N LYS A 87 -18.76 -16.21 -2.01
CA LYS A 87 -18.80 -14.77 -2.29
C LYS A 87 -18.24 -14.02 -1.08
N LEU A 88 -17.00 -13.58 -1.16
CA LEU A 88 -16.35 -12.79 -0.13
C LEU A 88 -16.71 -11.31 -0.31
N PRO A 89 -16.89 -10.53 0.78
CA PRO A 89 -17.09 -9.10 0.66
C PRO A 89 -15.85 -8.45 0.00
N PRO A 90 -16.00 -7.30 -0.67
CA PRO A 90 -14.85 -6.59 -1.24
C PRO A 90 -13.89 -6.16 -0.12
N LEU A 91 -12.58 -6.27 -0.37
CA LEU A 91 -11.55 -5.80 0.56
C LEU A 91 -11.26 -4.32 0.30
N LYS A 92 -11.44 -3.50 1.35
CA LYS A 92 -11.06 -2.09 1.34
C LYS A 92 -9.66 -1.95 1.93
N LEU A 93 -8.78 -1.27 1.20
CA LEU A 93 -7.40 -1.00 1.62
C LEU A 93 -7.24 0.50 1.84
N ILE A 94 -6.73 0.87 3.02
CA ILE A 94 -6.36 2.24 3.36
C ILE A 94 -4.87 2.26 3.63
N ILE A 95 -4.15 3.18 3.00
CA ILE A 95 -2.72 3.37 3.19
C ILE A 95 -2.54 4.72 3.89
N MET A 96 -1.91 4.71 5.05
CA MET A 96 -1.60 5.89 5.85
C MET A 96 -0.09 6.16 5.78
N SER A 97 0.25 7.44 5.63
CA SER A 97 1.61 7.94 5.50
C SER A 97 1.70 9.32 6.15
N ALA A 98 2.74 9.54 6.95
CA ALA A 98 3.05 10.85 7.52
C ALA A 98 3.70 11.81 6.50
N SER A 99 4.16 11.30 5.35
CA SER A 99 4.88 12.09 4.34
C SER A 99 3.98 12.57 3.18
N LEU A 100 4.40 13.68 2.55
CA LEU A 100 3.71 14.35 1.42
C LEU A 100 3.71 13.56 0.09
N ASN A 101 4.45 12.45 0.00
CA ASN A 101 4.63 11.69 -1.25
C ASN A 101 3.46 10.75 -1.58
N ALA A 102 2.22 11.22 -1.37
CA ALA A 102 1.01 10.47 -1.66
C ALA A 102 0.76 10.13 -3.14
N PRO A 103 1.19 10.93 -4.15
CA PRO A 103 0.98 10.60 -5.56
C PRO A 103 1.59 9.25 -5.97
N LEU A 104 2.77 8.91 -5.46
CA LEU A 104 3.45 7.63 -5.72
C LEU A 104 2.61 6.42 -5.26
N PHE A 105 1.98 6.53 -4.09
CA PHE A 105 1.10 5.47 -3.57
C PHE A 105 -0.22 5.37 -4.34
N SER A 106 -0.73 6.50 -4.85
CA SER A 106 -1.91 6.54 -5.72
C SER A 106 -1.64 5.79 -7.01
N GLU A 107 -0.53 6.11 -7.69
CA GLU A 107 -0.11 5.46 -8.94
C GLU A 107 0.10 3.96 -8.72
N PHE A 108 0.84 3.58 -7.67
CA PHE A 108 1.03 2.18 -7.30
C PHE A 108 -0.31 1.46 -7.10
N SER A 109 -1.32 2.13 -6.55
CA SER A 109 -2.63 1.54 -6.26
C SER A 109 -3.63 1.67 -7.41
N GLY A 110 -3.18 2.03 -8.62
CA GLY A 110 -4.04 2.16 -9.80
C GLY A 110 -4.86 3.45 -9.82
N GLY A 111 -4.29 4.56 -9.36
CA GLY A 111 -4.95 5.87 -9.30
C GLY A 111 -5.90 6.03 -8.11
N ALA A 112 -5.58 5.41 -6.98
CA ALA A 112 -6.43 5.48 -5.78
C ALA A 112 -6.55 6.92 -5.26
N LYS A 113 -7.73 7.28 -4.74
CA LYS A 113 -8.00 8.62 -4.21
C LYS A 113 -7.07 8.95 -3.04
N VAL A 114 -6.38 10.08 -3.16
CA VAL A 114 -5.49 10.61 -2.12
C VAL A 114 -6.25 11.60 -1.23
N PHE A 115 -6.06 11.48 0.08
CA PHE A 115 -6.53 12.45 1.05
C PHE A 115 -5.34 13.03 1.80
N HIS A 116 -5.27 14.36 1.87
CA HIS A 116 -4.25 15.06 2.64
C HIS A 116 -4.87 15.64 3.91
N VAL A 117 -4.38 15.20 5.07
CA VAL A 117 -4.82 15.71 6.37
C VAL A 117 -3.68 16.51 6.96
N HIS A 118 -3.85 17.84 7.01
CA HIS A 118 -2.84 18.72 7.59
C HIS A 118 -2.86 18.61 9.12
N GLY A 119 -1.71 18.35 9.72
CA GLY A 119 -1.50 18.49 11.16
C GLY A 119 -1.41 19.96 11.57
N ARG A 120 -1.59 20.23 12.86
CA ARG A 120 -1.27 21.55 13.43
C ARG A 120 0.24 21.71 13.48
N GLN A 121 0.75 22.77 12.87
CA GLN A 121 2.17 23.13 12.94
C GLN A 121 2.32 24.43 13.72
N TYR A 122 3.35 24.49 14.54
CA TYR A 122 3.78 25.72 15.21
C TYR A 122 5.10 26.17 14.59
N PRO A 123 5.36 27.48 14.49
CA PRO A 123 6.60 27.97 13.90
C PRO A 123 7.81 27.48 14.71
N VAL A 124 8.76 26.82 14.04
CA VAL A 124 10.03 26.36 14.62
C VAL A 124 11.17 27.15 13.97
N ALA A 125 11.98 27.82 14.78
CA ALA A 125 13.18 28.50 14.29
C ALA A 125 14.28 27.47 13.99
N ILE A 126 14.81 27.48 12.76
CA ILE A 126 15.87 26.58 12.32
C ILE A 126 17.20 27.35 12.35
N PHE A 127 18.17 26.84 13.09
CA PHE A 127 19.53 27.39 13.16
C PHE A 127 20.52 26.42 12.52
N TYR A 128 21.51 26.96 11.80
CA TYR A 128 22.57 26.18 11.14
C TYR A 128 23.92 26.58 11.71
N THR A 129 24.86 25.62 11.73
CA THR A 129 26.25 25.91 12.09
C THR A 129 26.90 26.76 10.99
N ARG A 130 27.78 27.69 11.37
CA ARG A 130 28.49 28.52 10.38
C ARG A 130 29.48 27.72 9.53
N GLN A 131 30.02 26.64 10.09
CA GLN A 131 31.01 25.77 9.47
C GLN A 131 30.64 24.31 9.78
N PRO A 132 31.05 23.34 8.94
CA PRO A 132 30.85 21.93 9.21
C PRO A 132 31.67 21.51 10.43
N ILE A 133 31.04 20.82 11.37
CA ILE A 133 31.69 20.31 12.58
C ILE A 133 32.09 18.85 12.34
N LEU A 134 33.31 18.49 12.71
CA LEU A 134 33.82 17.12 12.54
C LEU A 134 33.20 16.16 13.56
N ASP A 135 33.12 16.58 14.83
CA ASP A 135 32.48 15.82 15.91
C ASP A 135 31.07 16.37 16.20
N TYR A 136 30.06 15.65 15.70
CA TYR A 136 28.66 16.01 15.91
C TYR A 136 28.20 15.78 17.37
N ILE A 137 28.83 14.88 18.12
CA ILE A 137 28.46 14.61 19.52
C ILE A 137 28.88 15.80 20.37
N GLU A 138 30.12 16.27 20.22
CA GLU A 138 30.62 17.45 20.92
C GLU A 138 29.82 18.71 20.55
N GLY A 139 29.60 18.95 19.25
CA GLY A 139 28.79 20.08 18.78
C GLY A 139 27.35 20.06 19.32
N THR A 140 26.77 18.87 19.48
CA THR A 140 25.43 18.69 20.07
C THR A 140 25.44 19.04 21.56
N LEU A 141 26.45 18.58 22.31
CA LEU A 141 26.58 18.89 23.74
C LEU A 141 26.72 20.41 23.98
N ILE A 142 27.55 21.10 23.20
CA ILE A 142 27.74 22.56 23.28
C ILE A 142 26.47 23.33 22.89
N THR A 143 25.65 22.78 21.99
CA THR A 143 24.41 23.44 21.55
C THR A 143 23.28 23.29 22.56
N ILE A 144 23.25 22.17 23.30
CA ILE A 144 22.20 21.87 24.29
C ILE A 144 22.43 22.58 25.62
N PHE A 145 23.68 22.67 26.08
CA PHE A 145 24.06 23.23 27.39
C PHE A 145 24.65 24.64 27.27
#